data_AF-A0A948VPT8-F1
#
_entry.id   AF-A0A948VPT8-F1
#
_cell.length_a   1.000
_cell.length_b   1.000
_cell.length_c   1.000
_cell.angle_alpha   90.00
_cell.angle_beta   90.00
_cell.angle_gamma   90.00
#
_symmetry.space_group_name_H-M   'P 1'
#
loop_
_entity.id
_entity.type
_entity.pdbx_description
1 polymer ?
#
loop_
_entity_poly.entity_id
_entity_poly.type
_entity_poly.pdbx_seq_one_letter_code
_entity_poly.pdbx_strand_id
1 'polypeptide(L)'
;MKIRRIDEAVEACREHLERSSAFNSEVEIFLTRYLMVLMCASFEEKIKELVNVRARDSNDKAIISFVSSALDRLVRSVKSGEIAGLLGRFGEQYKNRFQMRMKEAEVAEMYFNNIVVNRHDTAHSRGSNVTFSELVKFYDEGHVVLDAFEEALSVPDQPEAE
;
A
#
# COMPACT_ATOMS: atom_id res chain seq x y z
N MET A 1 6.29 5.87 -0.93
CA MET A 1 6.06 7.25 -0.49
C MET A 1 5.51 7.21 0.92
N LYS A 2 5.97 8.09 1.82
CA LYS A 2 5.36 8.18 3.15
C LYS A 2 3.99 8.86 3.08
N ILE A 3 3.05 8.38 3.88
CA ILE A 3 1.71 8.95 3.99
C ILE A 3 1.60 9.64 5.35
N ARG A 4 1.52 10.97 5.32
CA ARG A 4 1.50 11.82 6.50
C ARG A 4 0.51 11.37 7.58
N ARG A 5 -0.70 10.95 7.18
CA ARG A 5 -1.73 10.48 8.11
C ARG A 5 -1.28 9.23 8.90
N ILE A 6 -0.52 8.34 8.27
CA ILE A 6 0.04 7.17 8.94
C ILE A 6 1.15 7.62 9.89
N ASP A 7 2.04 8.51 9.44
CA ASP A 7 3.14 9.03 10.26
C ASP A 7 2.62 9.67 11.56
N GLU A 8 1.62 10.55 11.43
CA GLU A 8 0.97 11.22 12.58
C GLU A 8 0.31 10.21 13.54
N ALA A 9 -0.33 9.17 13.00
CA ALA A 9 -0.97 8.14 13.81
C ALA A 9 0.04 7.25 14.52
N VAL A 10 1.15 6.88 13.85
CA VAL A 10 2.25 6.12 14.43
C VAL A 10 2.85 6.89 15.61
N GLU A 11 3.16 8.17 15.42
CA GLU A 11 3.74 8.98 16.49
C GLU A 11 2.77 9.19 17.66
N ALA A 12 1.48 9.43 17.40
CA ALA A 12 0.48 9.52 18.46
C ALA A 12 0.37 8.22 19.27
N CYS A 13 0.41 7.06 18.61
CA CYS A 13 0.39 5.76 19.29
C CYS A 13 1.68 5.52 20.08
N ARG A 14 2.84 5.87 19.52
CA ARG A 14 4.15 5.77 20.18
C ARG A 14 4.17 6.60 21.47
N GLU A 15 3.82 7.88 21.38
CA GLU A 15 3.78 8.77 22.54
C GLU A 15 2.85 8.24 23.64
N HIS A 16 1.69 7.69 23.25
CA HIS A 16 0.76 7.11 24.20
C HIS A 16 1.37 5.90 24.93
N LEU A 17 1.92 4.94 24.17
CA LEU A 17 2.52 3.72 24.71
C LEU A 17 3.69 4.01 25.65
N GLU A 18 4.53 5.00 25.32
CA GLU A 18 5.63 5.45 26.15
C GLU A 18 5.13 6.10 27.44
N ARG A 19 4.21 7.07 27.34
CA ARG A 19 3.70 7.80 28.52
C ARG A 19 2.94 6.91 29.48
N SER A 20 2.22 5.90 28.98
CA SER A 20 1.46 4.98 29.82
C SER A 20 2.23 3.70 30.20
N SER A 21 3.49 3.56 29.74
CA SER A 21 4.28 2.32 29.91
C SER A 21 3.51 1.06 29.46
N ALA A 22 2.79 1.17 28.34
CA ALA A 22 1.86 0.14 27.85
C ALA A 22 2.43 -0.74 26.74
N PHE A 23 3.74 -0.71 26.49
CA PHE A 23 4.38 -1.73 25.65
C PHE A 23 4.23 -3.12 26.27
N ASN A 24 4.13 -4.13 25.41
CA ASN A 24 3.83 -5.53 25.73
C ASN A 24 2.49 -5.74 26.45
N SER A 25 1.53 -4.82 26.27
CA SER A 25 0.20 -4.90 26.88
C SER A 25 -0.90 -5.09 25.83
N GLU A 26 -2.12 -5.39 26.29
CA GLU A 26 -3.30 -5.44 25.41
C GLU A 26 -3.57 -4.10 24.70
N VAL A 27 -3.21 -2.98 25.33
CA VAL A 27 -3.35 -1.64 24.72
C VAL A 27 -2.45 -1.52 23.49
N GLU A 28 -1.21 -2.01 23.55
CA GLU A 28 -0.33 -2.07 22.38
C GLU A 28 -0.96 -2.90 21.26
N ILE A 29 -1.51 -4.08 21.59
CA ILE A 29 -2.15 -4.94 20.59
C ILE A 29 -3.30 -4.21 19.89
N PHE A 30 -4.13 -3.46 20.62
CA PHE A 30 -5.23 -2.71 20.03
C PHE A 30 -4.75 -1.57 19.13
N LEU A 31 -3.75 -0.80 19.57
CA LEU A 31 -3.19 0.30 18.78
C LEU A 31 -2.49 -0.22 17.52
N THR A 32 -1.72 -1.30 17.63
CA THR A 32 -1.06 -1.94 16.48
C THR A 32 -2.08 -2.45 15.47
N ARG A 33 -3.17 -3.08 15.90
CA ARG A 33 -4.26 -3.50 15.00
C ARG A 33 -4.94 -2.32 14.31
N TYR A 34 -5.19 -1.24 15.05
CA TYR A 34 -5.74 -0.01 14.48
C TYR A 34 -4.83 0.56 13.38
N LEU A 35 -3.53 0.72 13.68
CA LEU A 35 -2.55 1.24 12.72
C LEU A 35 -2.45 0.37 11.48
N MET A 36 -2.48 -0.95 11.64
CA MET A 36 -2.41 -1.89 10.52
C MET A 36 -3.61 -1.73 9.57
N VAL A 37 -4.83 -1.57 10.11
CA VAL A 37 -6.02 -1.30 9.31
C VAL A 37 -5.90 0.07 8.61
N LEU A 38 -5.42 1.09 9.33
CA LEU A 38 -5.21 2.43 8.77
C LEU A 38 -4.19 2.42 7.63
N MET A 39 -3.08 1.70 7.78
CA MET A 39 -2.04 1.55 6.77
C MET A 39 -2.59 0.91 5.49
N CYS A 40 -3.27 -0.24 5.62
CA CYS A 40 -3.92 -0.89 4.46
C CYS A 40 -4.89 0.04 3.74
N ALA A 41 -5.79 0.70 4.48
CA ALA A 41 -6.78 1.60 3.88
C ALA A 41 -6.10 2.77 3.16
N SER A 42 -5.08 3.37 3.78
CA SER A 42 -4.34 4.49 3.21
C SER A 42 -3.53 4.09 1.97
N PHE A 43 -2.94 2.89 1.95
CA PHE A 43 -2.23 2.35 0.78
C PHE A 43 -3.19 2.11 -0.38
N GLU A 44 -4.35 1.51 -0.12
CA GLU A 44 -5.40 1.31 -1.12
C GLU A 44 -5.89 2.64 -1.70
N GLU A 45 -6.20 3.61 -0.84
CA GLU A 45 -6.59 4.96 -1.26
C GLU A 45 -5.53 5.61 -2.13
N LYS A 46 -4.25 5.49 -1.76
CA LYS A 46 -3.15 6.09 -2.53
C LYS A 46 -2.98 5.43 -3.90
N ILE A 47 -3.08 4.11 -4.00
CA ILE A 47 -3.07 3.40 -5.27
C ILE A 47 -4.22 3.88 -6.17
N LYS A 48 -5.44 4.01 -5.61
CA LYS A 48 -6.58 4.52 -6.36
C LYS A 48 -6.37 5.95 -6.84
N GLU A 49 -5.79 6.81 -5.99
CA GLU A 49 -5.48 8.20 -6.33
C GLU A 49 -4.53 8.26 -7.54
N LEU A 50 -3.41 7.52 -7.50
CA LEU A 50 -2.40 7.49 -8.56
C LEU A 50 -2.99 7.02 -9.89
N VAL A 51 -3.81 5.96 -9.87
CA VAL A 51 -4.47 5.48 -11.09
C VAL A 51 -5.48 6.50 -11.63
N ASN A 52 -6.23 7.18 -10.75
CA ASN A 52 -7.14 8.24 -11.18
C ASN A 52 -6.40 9.45 -11.75
N VAL A 53 -5.21 9.78 -11.25
CA VAL A 53 -4.33 10.81 -11.84
C VAL A 53 -3.96 10.40 -13.27
N ARG A 54 -3.46 9.18 -13.47
CA ARG A 54 -3.14 8.66 -14.81
C ARG A 54 -4.35 8.64 -15.75
N ALA A 55 -5.53 8.27 -15.26
CA ALA A 55 -6.74 8.24 -16.07
C ALA A 55 -7.16 9.64 -16.56
N ARG A 56 -6.87 10.70 -15.81
CA ARG A 56 -7.17 12.08 -16.20
C ARG A 56 -6.35 12.55 -17.40
N ASP A 57 -5.19 11.94 -17.67
CA ASP A 57 -4.39 12.23 -18.86
C ASP A 57 -5.13 11.89 -20.17
N SER A 58 -6.10 10.98 -20.12
CA SER A 58 -6.95 10.68 -21.29
C SER A 58 -7.85 11.85 -21.70
N ASN A 59 -8.12 12.78 -20.79
CA ASN A 59 -9.10 13.86 -20.93
C ASN A 59 -10.51 13.39 -21.34
N ASP A 60 -10.83 12.10 -21.13
CA ASP A 60 -12.12 11.49 -21.44
C ASP A 60 -12.88 11.20 -20.14
N LYS A 61 -14.01 11.90 -19.95
CA LYS A 61 -14.85 11.76 -18.75
C LYS A 61 -15.41 10.36 -18.57
N ALA A 62 -15.73 9.65 -19.66
CA ALA A 62 -16.25 8.29 -19.59
C ALA A 62 -15.15 7.32 -19.16
N ILE A 63 -13.93 7.47 -19.69
CA ILE A 63 -12.77 6.66 -19.25
C ILE A 63 -12.44 6.93 -17.79
N ILE A 64 -12.38 8.20 -17.38
CA ILE A 64 -12.13 8.59 -15.98
C ILE A 64 -13.16 7.94 -15.06
N SER A 65 -14.46 8.07 -15.36
CA SER A 65 -15.54 7.48 -14.56
C SER A 65 -15.49 5.96 -14.53
N PHE A 66 -15.20 5.33 -15.67
CA PHE A 66 -15.04 3.88 -15.76
C PHE A 66 -13.90 3.40 -14.87
N VAL A 67 -12.72 4.01 -14.97
CA VAL A 67 -11.54 3.66 -14.17
C VAL A 67 -11.82 3.85 -12.69
N SER A 68 -12.37 4.99 -12.26
CA SER A 68 -12.73 5.21 -10.85
C SER A 68 -13.67 4.11 -10.32
N SER A 69 -14.69 3.73 -11.10
CA SER A 69 -15.64 2.68 -10.68
C SER A 69 -15.01 1.28 -10.65
N ALA A 70 -14.06 1.00 -11.54
CA ALA A 70 -13.36 -0.28 -11.60
C ALA A 70 -12.40 -0.44 -10.40
N LEU A 71 -11.72 0.64 -10.01
CA LEU A 71 -10.78 0.66 -8.90
C LEU A 71 -11.41 0.26 -7.55
N ASP A 72 -12.66 0.62 -7.30
CA ASP A 72 -13.37 0.22 -6.06
C ASP A 72 -13.61 -1.29 -5.93
N ARG A 73 -13.53 -2.01 -7.05
CA ARG A 73 -13.63 -3.47 -7.10
C ARG A 73 -12.26 -4.14 -7.13
N LEU A 74 -11.31 -3.53 -7.84
CA LEU A 74 -9.98 -4.10 -8.07
C LEU A 74 -9.02 -3.87 -6.91
N VAL A 75 -9.14 -2.75 -6.20
CA VAL A 75 -8.22 -2.38 -5.12
C VAL A 75 -8.89 -2.65 -3.78
N ARG A 76 -8.75 -3.89 -3.31
CA ARG A 76 -9.13 -4.35 -1.97
C ARG A 76 -8.13 -5.36 -1.45
N SER A 77 -7.51 -5.06 -0.31
CA SER A 77 -6.47 -5.87 0.33
C SER A 77 -5.36 -6.29 -0.65
N VAL A 78 -4.85 -5.35 -1.42
CA VAL A 78 -3.91 -5.62 -2.53
C VAL A 78 -2.50 -5.90 -2.01
N LYS A 79 -1.96 -7.09 -2.27
CA LYS A 79 -0.53 -7.39 -2.11
C LYS A 79 0.21 -6.96 -3.39
N SER A 80 1.53 -7.08 -3.38
CA SER A 80 2.38 -6.75 -4.54
C SER A 80 1.96 -7.49 -5.82
N GLY A 81 1.49 -8.73 -5.72
CA GLY A 81 1.01 -9.52 -6.87
C GLY A 81 -0.24 -8.91 -7.51
N GLU A 82 -1.21 -8.47 -6.71
CA GLU A 82 -2.42 -7.80 -7.19
C GLU A 82 -2.10 -6.42 -7.76
N ILE A 83 -1.12 -5.70 -7.18
CA ILE A 83 -0.60 -4.44 -7.72
C ILE A 83 0.01 -4.66 -9.11
N ALA A 84 0.85 -5.69 -9.28
CA ALA A 84 1.41 -6.06 -10.57
C ALA A 84 0.32 -6.43 -11.59
N GLY A 85 -0.72 -7.15 -11.15
CA GLY A 85 -1.88 -7.48 -11.98
C GLY A 85 -2.70 -6.25 -12.40
N LEU A 86 -2.85 -5.26 -11.52
CA LEU A 86 -3.48 -3.98 -11.83
C LEU A 86 -2.69 -3.21 -12.90
N LEU A 87 -1.36 -3.11 -12.74
CA LEU A 87 -0.49 -2.49 -13.73
C LEU A 87 -0.54 -3.20 -15.09
N GLY A 88 -0.64 -4.53 -15.09
CA GLY A 88 -0.79 -5.31 -16.32
C GLY A 88 -2.03 -4.94 -17.15
N ARG A 89 -3.05 -4.30 -16.54
CA ARG A 89 -4.22 -3.79 -17.26
C ARG A 89 -3.93 -2.53 -18.07
N PHE A 90 -2.86 -1.80 -17.76
CA PHE A 90 -2.35 -0.68 -18.55
C PHE A 90 -1.41 -1.15 -19.66
N GLY A 91 -0.80 -2.33 -19.49
CA GLY A 91 0.10 -2.97 -20.43
C GLY A 91 1.13 -3.84 -19.70
N GLU A 92 1.63 -4.89 -20.35
CA GLU A 92 2.57 -5.83 -19.72
C GLU A 92 3.90 -5.14 -19.35
N GLN A 93 4.30 -4.09 -20.08
CA GLN A 93 5.46 -3.26 -19.82
C GLN A 93 5.39 -2.57 -18.44
N TYR A 94 4.21 -2.10 -18.03
CA TYR A 94 4.00 -1.48 -16.72
C TYR A 94 4.21 -2.48 -15.59
N LYS A 95 3.62 -3.67 -15.75
CA LYS A 95 3.80 -4.78 -14.82
C LYS A 95 5.25 -5.21 -14.72
N ASN A 96 5.93 -5.38 -15.86
CA ASN A 96 7.33 -5.80 -15.91
C ASN A 96 8.26 -4.80 -15.22
N ARG A 97 8.04 -3.49 -15.42
CA ARG A 97 8.81 -2.44 -14.75
C ARG A 97 8.66 -2.51 -13.24
N PHE A 98 7.42 -2.63 -12.75
CA PHE A 98 7.17 -2.78 -11.32
C PHE A 98 7.81 -4.05 -10.75
N GLN A 99 7.65 -5.20 -11.42
CA GLN A 99 8.24 -6.46 -10.96
C GLN A 99 9.78 -6.42 -10.96
N MET A 100 10.39 -5.75 -11.93
CA MET A 100 11.85 -5.53 -11.93
C MET A 100 12.26 -4.70 -10.72
N ARG A 101 11.52 -3.63 -10.42
CA ARG A 101 11.78 -2.80 -9.23
C ARG A 101 11.59 -3.57 -7.92
N MET A 102 10.59 -4.45 -7.84
CA MET A 102 10.36 -5.28 -6.65
C MET A 102 11.46 -6.32 -6.44
N LYS A 103 12.06 -6.87 -7.50
CA LYS A 103 13.24 -7.75 -7.37
C LYS A 103 14.45 -7.03 -6.75
N GLU A 104 14.58 -5.73 -6.94
CA GLU A 104 15.64 -4.93 -6.31
C GLU A 104 15.30 -4.53 -4.87
N ALA A 105 14.03 -4.65 -4.48
CA ALA A 105 13.46 -4.18 -3.22
C ALA A 105 12.67 -5.29 -2.49
N GLU A 106 13.20 -6.51 -2.48
CA GLU A 106 12.54 -7.70 -1.92
C GLU A 106 12.09 -7.51 -0.46
N VAL A 107 12.90 -6.79 0.35
CA VAL A 107 12.57 -6.50 1.75
C VAL A 107 11.33 -5.60 1.85
N ALA A 108 11.25 -4.57 1.00
CA ALA A 108 10.09 -3.68 0.97
C ALA A 108 8.84 -4.42 0.50
N GLU A 109 8.96 -5.27 -0.52
CA GLU A 109 7.86 -6.11 -0.99
C GLU A 109 7.35 -7.04 0.13
N MET A 110 8.26 -7.73 0.82
CA MET A 110 7.93 -8.60 1.94
C MET A 110 7.21 -7.84 3.06
N TYR A 111 7.72 -6.67 3.45
CA TYR A 111 7.15 -5.88 4.53
C TYR A 111 5.79 -5.27 4.18
N PHE A 112 5.61 -4.78 2.96
CA PHE A 112 4.31 -4.38 2.45
C PHE A 112 3.31 -5.54 2.51
N ASN A 113 3.70 -6.71 2.01
CA ASN A 113 2.84 -7.89 2.01
C ASN A 113 2.50 -8.36 3.43
N ASN A 114 3.42 -8.22 4.39
CA ASN A 114 3.17 -8.54 5.80
C ASN A 114 2.08 -7.65 6.41
N ILE A 115 2.02 -6.35 6.08
CA ILE A 115 0.93 -5.46 6.54
C ILE A 115 -0.41 -6.01 6.07
N VAL A 116 -0.52 -6.36 4.79
CA VAL A 116 -1.76 -6.85 4.17
C VAL A 116 -2.16 -8.22 4.72
N VAL A 117 -1.21 -9.13 4.91
CA VAL A 117 -1.48 -10.47 5.50
C VAL A 117 -1.97 -10.33 6.94
N ASN A 118 -1.26 -9.58 7.78
CA ASN A 118 -1.64 -9.42 9.19
C ASN A 118 -2.97 -8.69 9.37
N ARG A 119 -3.35 -7.79 8.45
CA ARG A 119 -4.68 -7.16 8.45
C ARG A 119 -5.79 -8.18 8.24
N HIS A 120 -5.58 -9.19 7.39
CA HIS A 120 -6.53 -10.30 7.25
C HIS A 120 -6.63 -11.13 8.53
N ASP A 121 -5.50 -11.48 9.14
CA ASP A 121 -5.49 -12.28 10.38
C ASP A 121 -6.14 -11.54 11.55
N THR A 122 -5.93 -10.23 11.63
CA THR A 122 -6.61 -9.33 12.59
C THR A 122 -8.12 -9.34 12.37
N ALA A 123 -8.59 -9.23 11.12
CA ALA A 123 -10.01 -9.24 10.81
C ALA A 123 -10.67 -10.61 11.08
N HIS A 124 -9.93 -11.71 10.92
CA HIS A 124 -10.41 -13.06 11.19
C HIS A 124 -10.30 -13.49 12.66
N SER A 125 -9.96 -12.58 13.58
CA SER A 125 -9.81 -12.85 15.01
C SER A 125 -8.82 -13.98 15.34
N ARG A 126 -7.93 -14.32 14.41
CA ARG A 126 -6.86 -15.32 14.64
C ARG A 126 -5.72 -14.75 15.49
N GLY A 127 -5.74 -13.44 15.73
CA GLY A 127 -4.68 -12.69 16.35
C GLY A 127 -3.57 -12.42 15.35
N SER A 128 -3.12 -11.17 15.26
CA SER A 128 -1.80 -10.87 14.72
C SER A 128 -0.83 -10.78 15.90
N ASN A 129 0.30 -11.47 15.80
CA ASN A 129 1.38 -11.42 16.79
C ASN A 129 2.37 -10.27 16.50
N VAL A 130 2.04 -9.38 15.57
CA VAL A 130 2.89 -8.25 15.21
C VAL A 130 2.90 -7.26 16.35
N THR A 131 4.10 -6.96 16.84
CA THR A 131 4.33 -5.90 17.84
C THR A 131 4.27 -4.51 17.19
N PHE A 132 4.13 -3.47 18.00
CA PHE A 132 4.12 -2.10 17.50
C PHE A 132 5.41 -1.77 16.73
N SER A 133 6.55 -2.17 17.26
CA SER A 133 7.86 -1.92 16.65
C SER A 133 8.04 -2.63 15.31
N GLU A 134 7.57 -3.88 15.18
CA GLU A 134 7.56 -4.61 13.91
C GLU A 134 6.67 -3.93 12.88
N LEU A 135 5.46 -3.49 13.27
CA LEU A 135 4.55 -2.81 12.35
C LEU A 135 5.14 -1.49 11.83
N VAL A 136 5.76 -0.70 12.70
CA VAL A 136 6.46 0.53 12.30
C VAL A 136 7.54 0.22 11.26
N LYS A 137 8.35 -0.83 11.52
CA LYS A 137 9.38 -1.26 10.56
C LYS A 137 8.77 -1.69 9.23
N PHE A 138 7.64 -2.39 9.25
CA PHE A 138 6.97 -2.78 8.02
C PHE A 138 6.54 -1.58 7.20
N TYR A 139 6.06 -0.52 7.85
CA TYR A 139 5.64 0.70 7.18
C TYR A 139 6.82 1.53 6.64
N ASP A 140 7.88 1.67 7.43
CA ASP A 140 9.07 2.44 7.06
C ASP A 140 9.78 1.94 5.81
N GLU A 141 9.59 0.67 5.47
CA GLU A 141 10.18 0.04 4.29
C GLU A 141 9.12 -0.28 3.22
N GLY A 142 7.94 -0.74 3.64
CA GLY A 142 6.87 -1.19 2.75
C GLY A 142 6.30 -0.05 1.90
N HIS A 143 6.47 1.21 2.31
CA HIS A 143 6.06 2.35 1.51
C HIS A 143 6.76 2.44 0.14
N VAL A 144 7.94 1.81 -0.02
CA VAL A 144 8.69 1.78 -1.28
C VAL A 144 7.89 1.10 -2.39
N VAL A 145 6.98 0.17 -2.05
CA VAL A 145 6.08 -0.44 -3.02
C VAL A 145 5.17 0.60 -3.69
N LEU A 146 4.74 1.62 -2.95
CA LEU A 146 3.96 2.72 -3.52
C LEU A 146 4.79 3.63 -4.43
N ASP A 147 6.07 3.85 -4.10
CA ASP A 147 7.00 4.60 -4.97
C ASP A 147 7.18 3.85 -6.30
N ALA A 148 7.49 2.55 -6.22
CA ALA A 148 7.66 1.71 -7.40
C ALA A 148 6.38 1.62 -8.26
N PHE A 149 5.20 1.63 -7.63
CA PHE A 149 3.93 1.66 -8.34
C PHE A 149 3.73 2.98 -9.11
N GLU A 150 3.98 4.12 -8.48
CA GLU A 150 3.91 5.44 -9.11
C GLU A 150 4.90 5.57 -10.26
N GLU A 151 6.17 5.18 -10.02
CA GLU A 151 7.22 5.14 -11.04
C GLU A 151 6.82 4.28 -12.24
N ALA A 152 6.27 3.08 -11.97
CA ALA A 152 5.82 2.19 -13.02
C ALA A 152 4.74 2.82 -13.88
N LEU A 153 3.74 3.46 -13.26
CA LEU A 153 2.59 4.05 -13.92
C LEU A 153 2.89 5.35 -14.68
N SER A 154 3.90 6.12 -14.23
CA SER A 154 4.16 7.48 -14.72
C SER A 154 4.96 7.56 -16.02
N VAL A 155 5.65 6.50 -16.44
CA VAL A 155 6.41 6.53 -17.70
C VAL A 155 5.46 6.29 -18.88
N PRO A 156 5.36 7.23 -19.85
CA PRO A 156 4.58 7.02 -21.05
C PRO A 156 5.15 5.86 -21.88
N ASP A 157 4.29 5.21 -22.65
CA ASP A 157 4.77 4.32 -23.71
C ASP A 157 5.64 5.14 -24.68
N GLN A 158 6.88 4.68 -24.87
CA GLN A 158 7.61 5.09 -26.07
C GLN A 158 6.96 4.36 -27.24
N PRO A 159 6.58 5.05 -28.32
CA PRO A 159 6.05 4.38 -29.49
C PRO A 159 7.09 3.34 -29.96
N GLU A 160 6.65 2.10 -30.14
CA GLU A 160 7.43 1.09 -30.82
C GLU A 160 7.88 1.69 -32.15
N ALA A 161 9.19 1.73 -32.40
CA ALA A 161 9.70 2.14 -33.69
C ALA A 161 9.19 1.15 -34.73
N GLU A 162 8.27 1.61 -35.60
CA GLU A 162 7.79 0.89 -36.78
C GLU A 162 8.94 0.48 -37.72
#